data_AF-A0A1X6YNR2-F1
#
_entry.id   AF-A0A1X6YNR2-F1
#
_cell.length_a   1.000
_cell.length_b   1.000
_cell.length_c   1.000
_cell.angle_alpha   90.00
_cell.angle_beta   90.00
_cell.angle_gamma   90.00
#
_symmetry.space_group_name_H-M   'P 1'
#
loop_
_entity.id
_entity.type
_entity.pdbx_description
1 polymer ?
#
loop_
_entity_poly.entity_id
_entity_poly.type
_entity_poly.pdbx_seq_one_letter_code
_entity_poly.pdbx_strand_id
1 'polypeptide(L)'
;MPHDHPDHTHDHDHGLSPSGHPYRADNDEPLTYWQRMEIAVRELLIEKAKISPAEIAAQIEAMDARSPANGAAVVARAWSDPAFKARLLADAGAASREMGFDIGPLNLIAVENTETVHNLIVCTLCSCYPRNLLGLPPDWYKTREYRSRAVREPRAVLREFGVDLPDSTRIRVHDSTADMRYIVLPARPEGTEQMTEVELANLVTRDAMIGTGLARTP
;
A
#
# COMPACT_ATOMS: atom_id res chain seq x y z
N MET A 1 14.40 -46.75 64.65
CA MET A 1 15.07 -45.99 63.60
C MET A 1 14.01 -45.15 62.90
N PRO A 2 13.92 -43.84 63.16
CA PRO A 2 13.13 -42.97 62.31
C PRO A 2 14.00 -42.55 61.11
N HIS A 3 13.53 -42.81 59.90
CA HIS A 3 14.11 -42.22 58.70
C HIS A 3 13.28 -41.00 58.35
N ASP A 4 13.82 -39.82 58.65
CA ASP A 4 13.39 -38.56 58.06
C ASP A 4 13.68 -38.63 56.57
N HIS A 5 12.62 -38.63 55.76
CA HIS A 5 12.71 -38.32 54.34
C HIS A 5 12.38 -36.84 54.16
N PRO A 6 13.31 -36.02 53.65
CA PRO A 6 12.98 -34.64 53.29
C PRO A 6 12.02 -34.65 52.10
N ASP A 7 10.94 -33.88 52.23
CA ASP A 7 10.05 -33.50 51.15
C ASP A 7 10.87 -32.85 50.03
N HIS A 8 11.02 -33.57 48.92
CA HIS A 8 11.47 -32.98 47.67
C HIS A 8 10.25 -32.33 47.01
N THR A 9 10.07 -31.05 47.28
CA THR A 9 9.19 -30.18 46.50
C THR A 9 9.79 -30.02 45.09
N HIS A 10 9.30 -30.84 44.16
CA HIS A 10 9.52 -30.61 42.74
C HIS A 10 8.66 -29.42 42.32
N ASP A 11 9.25 -28.23 42.36
CA ASP A 11 8.73 -27.05 41.67
C ASP A 11 8.81 -27.32 40.16
N HIS A 12 7.77 -27.92 39.62
CA HIS A 12 7.61 -28.04 38.18
C HIS A 12 7.27 -26.66 37.64
N ASP A 13 8.27 -26.02 37.04
CA ASP A 13 8.14 -24.82 36.24
C ASP A 13 7.19 -25.10 35.05
N HIS A 14 5.88 -25.02 35.30
CA HIS A 14 4.80 -25.45 34.40
C HIS A 14 4.56 -24.51 33.21
N GLY A 15 5.59 -23.78 32.75
CA GLY A 15 5.45 -22.78 31.69
C GLY A 15 6.18 -23.09 30.40
N LEU A 16 7.25 -23.89 30.43
CA LEU A 16 8.23 -23.98 29.35
C LEU A 16 8.21 -25.34 28.65
N SER A 17 8.33 -25.32 27.32
CA SER A 17 8.58 -26.49 26.47
C SER A 17 9.95 -27.12 26.78
N PRO A 18 10.22 -28.37 26.33
CA PRO A 18 11.52 -29.02 26.51
C PRO A 18 12.72 -28.24 25.95
N SER A 19 12.47 -27.27 25.06
CA SER A 19 13.48 -26.37 24.48
C SER A 19 13.60 -25.03 25.22
N GLY A 20 12.93 -24.85 26.37
CA GLY A 20 13.04 -23.65 27.21
C GLY A 20 12.25 -22.43 26.74
N HIS A 21 11.25 -22.62 25.86
CA HIS A 21 10.36 -21.56 25.40
C HIS A 21 8.95 -21.77 25.94
N PRO A 22 8.20 -20.71 26.27
CA PRO A 22 6.83 -20.87 26.75
C PRO A 22 5.96 -21.56 25.71
N TYR A 23 5.07 -22.45 26.16
CA TYR A 23 4.05 -23.01 25.28
C TYR A 23 3.21 -21.87 24.73
N ARG A 24 3.22 -21.67 23.41
CA ARG A 24 2.27 -20.78 22.74
C ARG A 24 0.92 -21.49 22.71
N ALA A 25 -0.13 -20.73 22.99
CA ALA A 25 -1.48 -21.20 22.69
C ALA A 25 -1.54 -21.58 21.21
N ASP A 26 -2.21 -22.70 20.93
CA ASP A 26 -2.45 -23.11 19.56
C ASP A 26 -3.30 -22.03 18.87
N ASN A 27 -2.98 -21.69 17.63
CA ASN A 27 -3.76 -20.70 16.87
C ASN A 27 -4.96 -21.34 16.15
N ASP A 28 -5.27 -22.59 16.48
CA ASP A 28 -6.38 -23.37 15.95
C ASP A 28 -7.71 -22.91 16.55
N GLU A 29 -8.14 -21.71 16.16
CA GLU A 29 -9.47 -21.19 16.45
C GLU A 29 -10.51 -21.74 15.46
N PRO A 30 -11.77 -21.94 15.89
CA PRO A 30 -12.84 -22.27 14.96
C PRO A 30 -12.94 -21.22 13.85
N LEU A 31 -13.06 -21.68 12.60
CA LEU A 31 -13.23 -20.78 11.47
C LEU A 31 -14.36 -19.78 11.72
N THR A 32 -14.05 -18.51 11.50
CA THR A 32 -15.04 -17.43 11.53
C THR A 32 -16.12 -17.66 10.48
N TYR A 33 -17.27 -16.99 10.64
CA TYR A 33 -18.33 -17.02 9.63
C TYR A 33 -17.83 -16.67 8.23
N TRP A 34 -17.00 -15.62 8.10
CA TRP A 34 -16.49 -15.15 6.81
C TRP A 34 -15.46 -16.10 6.19
N GLN A 35 -14.62 -16.76 6.99
CA GLN A 35 -13.72 -17.80 6.49
C GLN A 35 -14.51 -19.02 5.97
N ARG A 36 -15.54 -19.46 6.70
CA ARG A 36 -16.42 -20.54 6.21
C ARG A 36 -17.15 -20.17 4.93
N MET A 37 -17.62 -18.92 4.81
CA MET A 37 -18.28 -18.42 3.61
C MET A 37 -17.33 -18.36 2.41
N GLU A 38 -16.10 -17.86 2.59
CA GLU A 38 -15.09 -17.85 1.53
C GLU A 38 -14.83 -19.27 1.01
N ILE A 39 -14.57 -20.22 1.91
CA ILE A 39 -14.30 -21.62 1.55
C ILE A 39 -15.49 -22.19 0.77
N ALA A 40 -16.72 -22.02 1.27
CA ALA A 40 -17.91 -22.54 0.61
C ALA A 40 -18.10 -21.98 -0.81
N VAL A 41 -17.88 -20.67 -1.01
CA VAL A 41 -17.97 -20.05 -2.35
C VAL A 41 -16.84 -20.54 -3.26
N ARG A 42 -15.61 -20.60 -2.75
CA ARG A 42 -14.44 -21.08 -3.50
C ARG A 42 -14.64 -22.51 -3.98
N GLU A 43 -15.00 -23.43 -3.09
CA GLU A 43 -15.23 -24.85 -3.43
C GLU A 43 -16.41 -25.02 -4.40
N LEU A 44 -17.50 -24.26 -4.24
CA LEU A 44 -18.63 -24.30 -5.17
C LEU A 44 -18.24 -23.87 -6.59
N LEU A 45 -17.39 -22.84 -6.73
CA LEU A 45 -16.92 -22.37 -8.04
C LEU A 45 -15.95 -23.38 -8.69
N ILE A 46 -15.17 -24.09 -7.88
CA ILE A 46 -14.31 -25.19 -8.33
C ILE A 46 -15.15 -26.38 -8.81
N GLU A 47 -16.13 -26.81 -8.02
CA GLU A 47 -17.05 -27.90 -8.39
C GLU A 47 -17.79 -27.60 -9.71
N LYS A 48 -18.17 -26.33 -9.91
CA LYS A 48 -18.81 -25.85 -11.15
C LYS A 48 -17.83 -25.60 -12.31
N ALA A 49 -16.55 -25.92 -12.16
CA ALA A 49 -15.49 -25.70 -13.14
C ALA A 49 -15.43 -24.26 -13.68
N LYS A 50 -15.70 -23.27 -12.82
CA LYS A 50 -15.59 -21.83 -13.15
C LYS A 50 -14.22 -21.26 -12.86
N ILE A 51 -13.54 -21.82 -11.87
CA ILE A 51 -12.15 -21.56 -11.50
C ILE A 51 -11.52 -22.87 -11.03
N SER A 52 -10.19 -22.94 -10.98
CA SER A 52 -9.43 -24.06 -10.44
C SER A 52 -8.60 -23.63 -9.23
N PRO A 53 -8.20 -24.58 -8.35
CA PRO A 53 -7.28 -24.29 -7.26
C PRO A 53 -5.96 -23.65 -7.75
N ALA A 54 -5.45 -24.08 -8.90
CA ALA A 54 -4.22 -23.56 -9.49
C ALA A 54 -4.37 -22.10 -9.95
N GLU A 55 -5.51 -21.73 -10.55
CA GLU A 55 -5.79 -20.33 -10.94
C GLU A 55 -5.92 -19.42 -9.72
N ILE A 56 -6.54 -19.91 -8.64
CA ILE A 56 -6.65 -19.15 -7.38
C ILE A 56 -5.27 -18.90 -6.79
N ALA A 57 -4.43 -19.95 -6.67
CA ALA A 57 -3.08 -19.81 -6.18
C ALA A 57 -2.25 -18.84 -7.04
N ALA A 58 -2.28 -19.00 -8.37
CA ALA A 58 -1.58 -18.10 -9.28
C ALA A 58 -2.04 -16.64 -9.15
N GLN A 59 -3.33 -16.41 -8.93
CA GLN A 59 -3.87 -15.06 -8.76
C GLN A 59 -3.49 -14.43 -7.41
N ILE A 60 -3.39 -15.23 -6.34
CA ILE A 60 -2.87 -14.78 -5.05
C ILE A 60 -1.41 -14.35 -5.20
N GLU A 61 -0.56 -15.21 -5.75
CA GLU A 61 0.85 -14.91 -6.00
C GLU A 61 1.04 -13.65 -6.87
N ALA A 62 0.24 -13.52 -7.94
CA ALA A 62 0.27 -12.35 -8.81
C ALA A 62 -0.24 -11.06 -8.13
N MET A 63 -1.04 -11.17 -7.07
CA MET A 63 -1.48 -10.01 -6.29
C MET A 63 -0.42 -9.61 -5.25
N ASP A 64 0.17 -10.60 -4.57
CA ASP A 64 1.17 -10.40 -3.51
C ASP A 64 2.51 -9.91 -4.06
N ALA A 65 2.86 -10.28 -5.30
CA ALA A 65 4.05 -9.78 -5.97
C ALA A 65 4.01 -8.26 -6.29
N ARG A 66 2.85 -7.61 -6.17
CA ARG A 66 2.69 -6.19 -6.54
C ARG A 66 3.25 -5.28 -5.46
N SER A 67 4.10 -4.36 -5.87
CA SER A 67 4.80 -3.42 -4.97
C SER A 67 4.67 -1.98 -5.46
N PRO A 68 4.69 -0.98 -4.56
CA PRO A 68 4.79 0.43 -4.95
C PRO A 68 6.12 0.81 -5.62
N ALA A 69 7.10 -0.11 -5.70
CA ALA A 69 8.40 0.14 -6.32
C ALA A 69 8.31 0.59 -7.79
N ASN A 70 7.33 0.08 -8.56
CA ASN A 70 7.16 0.50 -9.96
C ASN A 70 6.77 1.99 -10.06
N GLY A 71 5.82 2.44 -9.23
CA GLY A 71 5.48 3.86 -9.15
C GLY A 71 6.66 4.72 -8.69
N ALA A 72 7.45 4.24 -7.73
CA ALA A 72 8.64 4.93 -7.26
C ALA A 72 9.68 5.13 -8.37
N ALA A 73 9.90 4.11 -9.20
CA ALA A 73 10.77 4.20 -10.38
C ALA A 73 10.25 5.22 -11.41
N VAL A 74 8.94 5.24 -11.68
CA VAL A 74 8.32 6.24 -12.58
C VAL A 74 8.56 7.66 -12.07
N VAL A 75 8.35 7.91 -10.78
CA VAL A 75 8.59 9.22 -10.15
C VAL A 75 10.06 9.60 -10.20
N ALA A 76 10.97 8.68 -9.86
CA ALA A 76 12.40 8.94 -9.88
C ALA A 76 12.92 9.29 -11.27
N ARG A 77 12.45 8.58 -12.30
CA ARG A 77 12.76 8.93 -13.70
C ARG A 77 12.23 10.30 -14.08
N ALA A 78 11.01 10.65 -13.66
CA ALA A 78 10.44 11.98 -13.92
C ALA A 78 11.20 13.11 -13.20
N TRP A 79 11.82 12.85 -12.04
CA TRP A 79 12.68 13.81 -11.36
C TRP A 79 14.04 14.02 -12.05
N SER A 80 14.54 13.02 -12.77
CA SER A 80 15.86 13.04 -13.42
C SER A 80 15.81 13.36 -14.93
N ASP A 81 14.68 13.09 -15.59
CA ASP A 81 14.48 13.29 -17.03
C ASP A 81 13.28 14.22 -17.27
N PRO A 82 13.52 15.52 -17.54
CA PRO A 82 12.46 16.48 -17.82
C PRO A 82 11.62 16.14 -19.06
N ALA A 83 12.19 15.46 -20.06
CA ALA A 83 11.46 15.04 -21.25
C ALA A 83 10.52 13.88 -20.93
N PHE A 84 10.96 12.92 -20.11
CA PHE A 84 10.09 11.87 -19.59
C PHE A 84 8.98 12.45 -18.72
N LYS A 85 9.29 13.42 -17.83
CA LYS A 85 8.28 14.12 -17.03
C LYS A 85 7.20 14.76 -17.89
N ALA A 86 7.58 15.45 -18.97
CA ALA A 86 6.62 16.05 -19.89
C ALA A 86 5.69 15.00 -20.53
N ARG A 87 6.22 13.83 -20.91
CA ARG A 87 5.40 12.71 -21.43
C ARG A 87 4.51 12.11 -20.35
N LEU A 88 5.03 11.90 -19.13
CA LEU A 88 4.29 11.38 -17.99
C LEU A 88 3.07 12.25 -17.66
N LEU A 89 3.22 13.57 -17.69
CA LEU A 89 2.12 14.51 -17.42
C LEU A 89 1.11 14.60 -18.57
N ALA A 90 1.51 14.26 -19.80
CA ALA A 90 0.62 14.24 -20.95
C ALA A 90 -0.18 12.92 -21.04
N ASP A 91 0.49 11.78 -20.84
CA ASP A 91 -0.10 10.45 -20.82
C ASP A 91 0.73 9.55 -19.90
N ALA A 92 0.30 9.45 -18.63
CA ALA A 92 1.04 8.68 -17.64
C ALA A 92 1.00 7.19 -17.93
N GLY A 93 -0.03 6.75 -18.67
CA GLY A 93 -0.17 5.37 -19.05
C GLY A 93 0.87 4.96 -20.08
N ALA A 94 0.98 5.72 -21.17
CA ALA A 94 2.00 5.51 -22.19
C ALA A 94 3.42 5.60 -21.60
N ALA A 95 3.70 6.64 -20.79
CA ALA A 95 5.02 6.83 -20.19
C ALA A 95 5.41 5.69 -19.25
N SER A 96 4.48 5.16 -18.45
CA SER A 96 4.75 4.01 -17.57
C SER A 96 5.04 2.74 -18.37
N ARG A 97 4.39 2.54 -19.54
CA ARG A 97 4.65 1.42 -20.45
C ARG A 97 6.01 1.52 -21.14
N GLU A 98 6.54 2.72 -21.39
CA GLU A 98 7.93 2.90 -21.87
C GLU A 98 8.97 2.26 -20.91
N MET A 99 8.64 2.17 -19.62
CA MET A 99 9.47 1.53 -18.59
C MET A 99 9.22 0.03 -18.45
N GLY A 100 8.32 -0.54 -19.25
CA GLY A 100 7.94 -1.96 -19.18
C GLY A 100 6.90 -2.28 -18.09
N PHE A 101 6.31 -1.28 -17.44
CA PHE A 101 5.28 -1.51 -16.42
C PHE A 101 3.90 -1.70 -17.06
N ASP A 102 3.26 -2.83 -16.77
CA ASP A 102 1.86 -3.02 -17.14
C ASP A 102 0.93 -2.30 -16.17
N ILE A 103 0.26 -1.26 -16.65
CA ILE A 103 -0.75 -0.50 -15.89
C ILE A 103 -2.18 -1.06 -16.05
N GLY A 104 -2.35 -2.17 -16.77
CA GLY A 104 -3.66 -2.75 -17.07
C GLY A 104 -4.49 -1.85 -18.01
N PRO A 105 -5.83 -1.96 -18.02
CA PRO A 105 -6.71 -1.16 -18.88
C PRO A 105 -6.98 0.26 -18.33
N LEU A 106 -6.23 0.69 -17.32
CA LEU A 106 -6.47 1.95 -16.60
C LEU A 106 -6.13 3.16 -17.47
N ASN A 107 -6.97 4.20 -17.44
CA ASN A 107 -6.55 5.53 -17.88
C ASN A 107 -5.77 6.19 -16.73
N LEU A 108 -4.45 6.05 -16.74
CA LEU A 108 -3.58 6.57 -15.69
C LEU A 108 -3.26 8.05 -15.93
N ILE A 109 -3.41 8.87 -14.90
CA ILE A 109 -3.15 10.31 -14.93
C ILE A 109 -2.15 10.67 -13.83
N ALA A 110 -1.03 11.26 -14.21
CA ALA A 110 -0.08 11.83 -13.27
C ALA A 110 -0.47 13.27 -12.91
N VAL A 111 -0.49 13.59 -11.62
CA VAL A 111 -0.79 14.94 -11.13
C VAL A 111 0.40 15.46 -10.33
N GLU A 112 0.96 16.57 -10.76
CA GLU A 112 2.21 17.11 -10.20
C GLU A 112 1.96 17.99 -8.97
N ASN A 113 2.69 17.70 -7.90
CA ASN A 113 2.85 18.63 -6.78
C ASN A 113 3.86 19.72 -7.15
N THR A 114 3.48 20.97 -6.91
CA THR A 114 4.33 22.15 -7.10
C THR A 114 4.44 22.91 -5.79
N GLU A 115 5.24 23.98 -5.75
CA GLU A 115 5.35 24.86 -4.58
C GLU A 115 3.99 25.41 -4.09
N THR A 116 3.01 25.53 -4.99
CA THR A 116 1.71 26.15 -4.69
C THR A 116 0.54 25.16 -4.76
N VAL A 117 0.76 23.91 -5.19
CA VAL A 117 -0.29 22.91 -5.37
C VAL A 117 0.14 21.57 -4.79
N HIS A 118 -0.66 21.03 -3.88
CA HIS A 118 -0.54 19.67 -3.36
C HIS A 118 -1.73 18.83 -3.82
N ASN A 119 -1.49 17.69 -4.43
CA ASN A 119 -2.53 16.78 -4.89
C ASN A 119 -2.75 15.67 -3.86
N LEU A 120 -4.00 15.24 -3.70
CA LEU A 120 -4.41 14.15 -2.83
C LEU A 120 -5.41 13.26 -3.57
N ILE A 121 -5.22 11.94 -3.53
CA ILE A 121 -6.04 10.99 -4.29
C ILE A 121 -6.98 10.23 -3.35
N VAL A 122 -8.24 10.10 -3.76
CA VAL A 122 -9.25 9.33 -3.02
C VAL A 122 -10.17 8.57 -3.99
N CYS A 123 -10.89 7.58 -3.49
CA CYS A 123 -12.06 7.03 -4.13
C CYS A 123 -13.22 7.03 -3.13
N THR A 124 -14.06 8.07 -3.18
CA THR A 124 -15.14 8.24 -2.20
C THR A 124 -16.16 7.10 -2.27
N LEU A 125 -16.40 6.55 -3.47
CA LEU A 125 -17.42 5.53 -3.72
C LEU A 125 -17.00 4.11 -3.31
N CYS A 126 -15.72 3.77 -3.40
CA CYS A 126 -15.25 2.43 -3.07
C CYS A 126 -13.78 2.39 -2.65
N SER A 127 -12.88 2.07 -3.59
CA SER A 127 -11.46 1.82 -3.34
C SER A 127 -10.64 1.77 -4.64
N CYS A 128 -11.02 2.54 -5.66
CA CYS A 128 -10.29 2.64 -6.92
C CYS A 128 -8.83 3.03 -6.67
N TYR A 129 -7.88 2.29 -7.25
CA TYR A 129 -6.45 2.42 -6.99
C TYR A 129 -5.61 1.82 -8.15
N PRO A 130 -4.46 2.41 -8.54
CA PRO A 130 -3.61 1.90 -9.62
C PRO A 130 -2.76 0.69 -9.18
N ARG A 131 -3.42 -0.46 -8.96
CA ARG A 131 -2.81 -1.63 -8.28
C ARG A 131 -1.59 -2.22 -8.98
N ASN A 132 -1.54 -2.18 -10.31
CA ASN A 132 -0.40 -2.74 -11.03
C ASN A 132 0.87 -1.87 -10.91
N LEU A 133 0.71 -0.60 -10.51
CA LEU A 133 1.82 0.33 -10.33
C LEU A 133 2.16 0.55 -8.86
N LEU A 134 1.14 0.61 -7.98
CA LEU A 134 1.31 0.97 -6.57
C LEU A 134 1.05 -0.18 -5.57
N GLY A 135 0.76 -1.39 -6.05
CA GLY A 135 0.39 -2.53 -5.21
C GLY A 135 -1.04 -2.48 -4.69
N LEU A 136 -1.35 -3.30 -3.69
CA LEU A 136 -2.64 -3.24 -3.00
C LEU A 136 -2.80 -1.91 -2.25
N PRO A 137 -3.98 -1.26 -2.30
CA PRO A 137 -4.22 -0.08 -1.48
C PRO A 137 -4.11 -0.45 0.00
N PRO A 138 -3.52 0.40 0.84
CA PRO A 138 -3.47 0.17 2.27
C PRO A 138 -4.89 0.16 2.85
N ASP A 139 -5.08 -0.50 4.00
CA ASP A 139 -6.41 -0.68 4.58
C ASP A 139 -7.12 0.64 4.85
N TRP A 140 -6.40 1.62 5.39
CA TRP A 140 -6.93 2.97 5.66
C TRP A 140 -7.50 3.66 4.43
N TYR A 141 -6.97 3.41 3.22
CA TYR A 141 -7.47 4.04 1.99
C TYR A 141 -8.90 3.60 1.66
N LYS A 142 -9.26 2.38 2.08
CA LYS A 142 -10.58 1.77 1.83
C LYS A 142 -11.62 2.19 2.87
N THR A 143 -11.19 2.75 4.00
CA THR A 143 -12.10 3.05 5.12
C THR A 143 -12.94 4.29 4.88
N ARG A 144 -14.09 4.35 5.55
CA ARG A 144 -15.02 5.48 5.44
C ARG A 144 -14.39 6.76 6.02
N GLU A 145 -13.56 6.61 7.03
CA GLU A 145 -12.87 7.69 7.74
C GLU A 145 -12.01 8.49 6.75
N TYR A 146 -11.15 7.83 5.98
CA TYR A 146 -10.36 8.51 4.96
C TYR A 146 -11.24 9.04 3.82
N ARG A 147 -12.07 8.16 3.24
CA ARG A 147 -12.81 8.43 2.00
C ARG A 147 -13.78 9.61 2.13
N SER A 148 -14.49 9.72 3.25
CA SER A 148 -15.45 10.81 3.45
C SER A 148 -14.81 12.14 3.82
N ARG A 149 -13.66 12.12 4.50
CA ARG A 149 -13.01 13.33 5.01
C ARG A 149 -12.03 13.94 4.01
N ALA A 150 -11.36 13.13 3.19
CA ALA A 150 -10.38 13.61 2.22
C ALA A 150 -10.96 14.69 1.27
N VAL A 151 -12.23 14.58 0.88
CA VAL A 151 -12.92 15.58 0.02
C VAL A 151 -13.52 16.76 0.78
N ARG A 152 -13.66 16.68 2.11
CA ARG A 152 -14.34 17.68 2.94
C ARG A 152 -13.37 18.55 3.72
N GLU A 153 -12.36 17.92 4.32
CA GLU A 153 -11.40 18.53 5.24
C GLU A 153 -9.96 18.04 4.95
N PRO A 154 -9.47 18.12 3.69
CA PRO A 154 -8.20 17.53 3.28
C PRO A 154 -7.01 17.99 4.13
N ARG A 155 -6.94 19.25 4.54
CA ARG A 155 -5.87 19.75 5.43
C ARG A 155 -5.84 19.02 6.77
N ALA A 156 -7.01 18.76 7.37
CA ALA A 156 -7.08 18.06 8.65
C ALA A 156 -6.63 16.60 8.51
N VAL A 157 -7.08 15.93 7.44
CA VAL A 157 -6.65 14.56 7.11
C VAL A 157 -5.13 14.50 6.90
N LEU A 158 -4.54 15.43 6.15
CA LEU A 158 -3.09 15.47 5.93
C LEU A 158 -2.30 15.67 7.23
N ARG A 159 -2.78 16.50 8.16
CA ARG A 159 -2.14 16.67 9.47
C ARG A 159 -2.14 15.39 10.30
N GLU A 160 -3.16 14.55 10.19
CA GLU A 160 -3.19 13.22 10.83
C GLU A 160 -2.15 12.26 10.25
N PHE A 161 -1.76 12.44 8.99
CA PHE A 161 -0.62 11.77 8.37
C PHE A 161 0.73 12.45 8.65
N GLY A 162 0.75 13.53 9.46
CA GLY A 162 1.97 14.29 9.76
C GLY A 162 2.40 15.26 8.67
N VAL A 163 1.54 15.56 7.69
CA VAL A 163 1.80 16.52 6.62
C VAL A 163 1.09 17.84 6.95
N ASP A 164 1.87 18.84 7.37
CA ASP A 164 1.38 20.21 7.57
C ASP A 164 1.82 21.10 6.40
N LEU A 165 0.84 21.64 5.68
CA LEU A 165 1.07 22.47 4.49
C LEU A 165 0.72 23.92 4.79
N PRO A 166 1.47 24.90 4.27
CA PRO A 166 1.11 26.30 4.36
C PRO A 166 -0.33 26.56 3.90
N ASP A 167 -1.01 27.50 4.55
CA ASP A 167 -2.39 27.88 4.18
C ASP A 167 -2.47 28.41 2.74
N SER A 168 -1.38 28.95 2.21
CA SER A 168 -1.24 29.40 0.83
C SER A 168 -1.18 28.26 -0.19
N THR A 169 -0.78 27.04 0.20
CA THR A 169 -0.70 25.88 -0.70
C THR A 169 -2.09 25.37 -1.03
N ARG A 170 -2.48 25.34 -2.30
CA ARG A 170 -3.79 24.81 -2.73
C ARG A 170 -3.77 23.29 -2.70
N ILE A 171 -4.71 22.68 -1.99
CA ILE A 171 -4.92 21.23 -2.07
C ILE A 171 -5.94 20.90 -3.17
N ARG A 172 -5.56 20.02 -4.10
CA ARG A 172 -6.44 19.47 -5.13
C ARG A 172 -6.72 18.01 -4.82
N VAL A 173 -7.97 17.71 -4.49
CA VAL A 173 -8.40 16.34 -4.21
C VAL A 173 -8.95 15.72 -5.50
N HIS A 174 -8.37 14.60 -5.91
CA HIS A 174 -8.75 13.84 -7.10
C HIS A 174 -9.57 12.63 -6.68
N ASP A 175 -10.87 12.68 -6.93
CA ASP A 175 -11.78 11.58 -6.63
C ASP A 175 -11.92 10.65 -7.84
N SER A 176 -11.52 9.39 -7.66
CA SER A 176 -11.49 8.35 -8.69
C SER A 176 -12.90 7.77 -8.92
N THR A 177 -13.79 8.59 -9.47
CA THR A 177 -15.21 8.27 -9.70
C THR A 177 -15.51 7.59 -11.05
N ALA A 178 -14.52 7.54 -11.95
CA ALA A 178 -14.61 6.92 -13.27
C ALA A 178 -13.46 5.91 -13.47
N ASP A 179 -13.21 5.52 -14.73
CA ASP A 179 -12.11 4.62 -15.11
C ASP A 179 -10.73 5.31 -15.13
N MET A 180 -10.65 6.54 -14.63
CA MET A 180 -9.40 7.24 -14.38
C MET A 180 -8.75 6.75 -13.09
N ARG A 181 -7.44 6.55 -13.12
CA ARG A 181 -6.62 6.31 -11.91
C ARG A 181 -5.56 7.38 -11.85
N TYR A 182 -5.35 7.90 -10.65
CA TYR A 182 -4.37 8.96 -10.43
C TYR A 182 -3.12 8.41 -9.77
N ILE A 183 -2.01 9.05 -10.05
CA ILE A 183 -0.76 8.97 -9.28
C ILE A 183 -0.25 10.39 -9.04
N VAL A 184 0.14 10.70 -7.81
CA VAL A 184 0.80 11.95 -7.50
C VAL A 184 2.26 11.85 -7.93
N LEU A 185 2.74 12.83 -8.69
CA LEU A 185 4.17 13.10 -8.86
C LEU A 185 4.58 14.06 -7.73
N PRO A 186 5.16 13.56 -6.62
CA PRO A 186 5.57 14.42 -5.51
C PRO A 186 6.69 15.38 -5.94
N ALA A 187 6.84 16.48 -5.21
CA ALA A 187 7.98 17.38 -5.40
C ALA A 187 9.29 16.64 -5.06
N ARG A 188 10.33 16.86 -5.86
CA ARG A 188 11.67 16.32 -5.60
C ARG A 188 12.23 16.97 -4.33
N PRO A 189 12.68 16.20 -3.34
CA PRO A 189 13.32 16.77 -2.14
C PRO A 189 14.59 17.55 -2.49
N GLU A 190 14.85 18.65 -1.77
CA GLU A 190 16.10 19.40 -1.86
C GLU A 190 17.31 18.53 -1.43
N GLY A 191 18.51 18.85 -1.92
CA GLY A 191 19.73 18.13 -1.55
C GLY A 191 19.88 16.77 -2.25
N THR A 192 19.07 16.51 -3.27
CA THR A 192 19.06 15.25 -4.03
C THR A 192 19.70 15.39 -5.41
N GLU A 193 20.30 16.54 -5.75
CA GLU A 193 20.72 16.91 -7.11
C GLU A 193 21.71 15.93 -7.73
N GLN A 194 22.55 15.30 -6.89
CA GLN A 194 23.58 14.35 -7.31
C GLN A 194 23.17 12.88 -7.16
N MET A 195 21.95 12.60 -6.67
CA MET A 195 21.47 11.24 -6.47
C MET A 195 21.14 10.58 -7.81
N THR A 196 21.49 9.30 -7.91
CA THR A 196 21.08 8.44 -9.02
C THR A 196 19.57 8.18 -8.99
N GLU A 197 19.02 7.71 -10.11
CA GLU A 197 17.60 7.35 -10.20
C GLU A 197 17.19 6.29 -9.15
N VAL A 198 18.06 5.31 -8.87
CA VAL A 198 17.82 4.27 -7.86
C VAL A 198 17.76 4.86 -6.46
N GLU A 199 18.67 5.78 -6.13
CA GLU A 199 18.68 6.46 -4.84
C GLU A 199 17.46 7.37 -4.67
N LEU A 200 17.06 8.08 -5.75
CA LEU A 200 15.84 8.88 -5.76
C LEU A 200 14.59 8.03 -5.56
N ALA A 201 14.50 6.85 -6.18
CA ALA A 201 13.37 5.95 -6.00
C ALA A 201 13.19 5.52 -4.53
N ASN A 202 14.28 5.39 -3.77
CA ASN A 202 14.21 5.06 -2.34
C ASN A 202 13.58 6.16 -1.47
N LEU A 203 13.52 7.40 -1.97
CA LEU A 203 12.85 8.52 -1.31
C LEU A 203 11.34 8.54 -1.56
N VAL A 204 10.88 7.88 -2.64
CA VAL A 204 9.48 7.89 -3.05
C VAL A 204 8.71 6.85 -2.27
N THR A 205 7.76 7.30 -1.45
CA THR A 205 6.88 6.41 -0.67
C THR A 205 5.53 6.23 -1.37
N ARG A 206 4.82 5.16 -1.00
CA ARG A 206 3.42 4.98 -1.41
C ARG A 206 2.55 6.17 -1.02
N ASP A 207 2.74 6.69 0.19
CA ASP A 207 1.96 7.82 0.70
C ASP A 207 2.26 9.11 -0.08
N ALA A 208 3.50 9.33 -0.51
CA ALA A 208 3.87 10.43 -1.40
C ALA A 208 3.18 10.33 -2.77
N MET A 209 3.00 9.11 -3.30
CA MET A 209 2.32 8.86 -4.57
C MET A 209 0.79 8.87 -4.47
N ILE A 210 0.23 8.78 -3.26
CA ILE A 210 -1.21 9.02 -2.99
C ILE A 210 -1.44 10.51 -2.69
N GLY A 211 -0.43 11.20 -2.17
CA GLY A 211 -0.51 12.57 -1.68
C GLY A 211 -0.84 12.69 -0.19
N THR A 212 -0.86 11.59 0.56
CA THR A 212 -1.01 11.60 2.03
C THR A 212 0.31 11.82 2.76
N GLY A 213 1.44 11.67 2.06
CA GLY A 213 2.79 11.91 2.58
C GLY A 213 3.61 12.82 1.66
N LEU A 214 4.80 13.18 2.12
CA LEU A 214 5.85 13.77 1.29
C LEU A 214 6.88 12.68 0.92
N ALA A 215 7.66 12.94 -0.13
CA ALA A 215 8.86 12.15 -0.38
C ALA A 215 9.83 12.32 0.81
N ARG A 216 10.60 11.27 1.10
CA ARG A 216 11.60 11.31 2.18
C ARG A 216 12.69 12.32 1.83
N THR A 217 13.18 13.05 2.82
CA THR A 217 14.40 13.84 2.69
C THR A 217 15.62 12.94 2.93
N PRO A 218 16.75 13.17 2.24
CA PRO A 218 18.02 12.51 2.53
C PRO A 218 18.50 12.70 3.98
#